data_AF-A0A327X5Z8-F1
#
_entry.id   AF-A0A327X5Z8-F1
#
_cell.length_a   1.000
_cell.length_b   1.000
_cell.length_c   1.000
_cell.angle_alpha   90.00
_cell.angle_beta   90.00
_cell.angle_gamma   90.00
#
_symmetry.space_group_name_H-M   'P 1'
#
loop_
_entity.id
_entity.type
_entity.pdbx_description
1 polymer ?
#
loop_
_entity_poly.entity_id
_entity_poly.type
_entity_poly.pdbx_seq_one_letter_code
_entity_poly.pdbx_strand_id
1 'polypeptide(L)'
;MLTEFNITVLGSARAGKTSLLSSIYNQFSQVIGEESDLEIKPVGEADAQLEKQVADLQSAFSSGTQMPLNNADVVPATTIVGEKSITKIDYDYNFARKNNKYRNGSSKNGLPDLKQLFNLGQKNKKPKVILGKNGSTDIGYRFNLGQKNKKPKVQLVLRDYPGEQILDNSKEVIYRIRECAVTMITIDTPALMVEGERSLSWAFHKDRNLLEKGKNSSSMQAIFQEAYKGLKEKKLVILVPVKCEKWMKDAASANQLLDRIKTGYKSLLDLFASEEMQDNVAVVVTPVETMGNVVYAYMDKSDSYSPQFMKRGIAAQFDPRYCDQPLRYILRFVLKRFLESPGFWFEWFGNDKPFLNAIDDFARGCKSDPSLGIQTNGFTIIQGGQLL
;
A
#
# COMPACT_ATOMS: atom_id res chain seq x y z
N MET A 1 2.07 -28.34 9.21
CA MET A 1 1.54 -27.06 8.68
C MET A 1 2.53 -26.00 9.11
N LEU A 2 2.94 -25.06 8.24
CA LEU A 2 3.85 -23.97 8.62
C LEU A 2 3.09 -22.96 9.47
N THR A 3 3.78 -22.31 10.40
CA THR A 3 3.18 -21.26 11.23
C THR A 3 3.02 -19.97 10.43
N GLU A 4 1.86 -19.31 10.56
CA GLU A 4 1.47 -18.14 9.75
C GLU A 4 1.70 -16.81 10.47
N PHE A 5 2.35 -15.87 9.79
CA PHE A 5 2.50 -14.48 10.20
C PHE A 5 1.58 -13.57 9.44
N ASN A 6 0.48 -13.23 10.10
CA ASN A 6 -0.51 -12.34 9.52
C ASN A 6 -0.06 -10.89 9.67
N ILE A 7 0.03 -10.22 8.53
CA ILE A 7 0.32 -8.79 8.40
C ILE A 7 -0.90 -8.19 7.69
N THR A 8 -1.55 -7.23 8.32
CA THR A 8 -2.70 -6.56 7.70
C THR A 8 -2.24 -5.31 6.97
N VAL A 9 -2.70 -5.13 5.72
CA VAL A 9 -2.44 -3.93 4.90
C VAL A 9 -3.74 -3.13 4.76
N LEU A 10 -3.72 -1.93 5.32
CA LEU A 10 -4.85 -1.00 5.35
C LEU A 10 -4.59 0.24 4.48
N GLY A 11 -5.68 0.90 4.11
CA GLY A 11 -5.70 2.09 3.27
C GLY A 11 -6.97 2.13 2.44
N SER A 12 -7.40 3.33 2.04
CA SER A 12 -8.59 3.49 1.21
C SER A 12 -8.50 2.75 -0.13
N ALA A 13 -9.63 2.63 -0.82
CA ALA A 13 -9.65 2.11 -2.19
C ALA A 13 -8.70 2.96 -3.05
N ARG A 14 -7.86 2.33 -3.88
CA ARG A 14 -6.85 3.02 -4.72
C ARG A 14 -5.79 3.83 -3.95
N ALA A 15 -5.60 3.62 -2.65
CA ALA A 15 -4.49 4.25 -1.92
C ALA A 15 -3.12 3.81 -2.47
N GLY A 16 -3.04 2.61 -3.06
CA GLY A 16 -1.83 2.00 -3.60
C GLY A 16 -1.38 0.74 -2.85
N LYS A 17 -2.28 0.09 -2.09
CA LYS A 17 -1.98 -1.13 -1.32
C LYS A 17 -1.52 -2.27 -2.22
N THR A 18 -2.27 -2.54 -3.27
CA THR A 18 -2.00 -3.63 -4.21
C THR A 18 -0.74 -3.35 -5.02
N SER A 19 -0.52 -2.09 -5.43
CA SER A 19 0.72 -1.64 -6.07
C SER A 19 1.92 -1.76 -5.14
N LEU A 20 1.76 -1.44 -3.85
CA LEU A 20 2.77 -1.67 -2.81
C LEU A 20 3.13 -3.15 -2.72
N LEU A 21 2.14 -4.04 -2.57
CA LEU A 21 2.38 -5.48 -2.48
C LEU A 21 3.04 -6.04 -3.73
N SER A 22 2.61 -5.60 -4.91
CA SER A 22 3.21 -5.98 -6.20
C SER A 22 4.66 -5.52 -6.32
N SER A 23 4.96 -4.29 -5.88
CA SER A 23 6.31 -3.73 -5.90
C SER A 23 7.24 -4.45 -4.92
N ILE A 24 6.74 -4.76 -3.71
CA ILE A 24 7.43 -5.60 -2.73
C ILE A 24 7.76 -6.97 -3.35
N TYR A 25 6.76 -7.62 -3.95
CA TYR A 25 6.92 -8.92 -4.59
C TYR A 25 7.96 -8.88 -5.72
N ASN A 26 7.87 -7.91 -6.63
CA ASN A 26 8.82 -7.74 -7.75
C ASN A 26 10.27 -7.56 -7.27
N GLN A 27 10.46 -6.98 -6.09
CA GLN A 27 11.77 -6.69 -5.51
C GLN A 27 12.33 -7.82 -4.64
N PHE A 28 11.58 -8.89 -4.36
CA PHE A 28 12.06 -9.97 -3.50
C PHE A 28 13.35 -10.61 -3.99
N SER A 29 13.44 -10.95 -5.27
CA SER A 29 14.64 -11.57 -5.85
C SER A 29 15.85 -10.63 -5.86
N GLN A 30 15.63 -9.33 -5.94
CA GLN A 30 16.69 -8.32 -5.97
C GLN A 30 17.24 -8.05 -4.56
N VAL A 31 16.36 -8.02 -3.55
CA VAL A 31 16.75 -7.57 -2.21
C VAL A 31 17.06 -8.72 -1.25
N ILE A 32 16.45 -9.89 -1.44
CA ILE A 32 16.86 -11.14 -0.78
C ILE A 32 17.87 -11.84 -1.70
N GLY A 33 18.83 -11.05 -2.21
CA GLY A 33 19.72 -11.41 -3.31
C GLY A 33 20.57 -12.66 -3.09
N GLU A 34 21.39 -13.02 -4.07
CA GLU A 34 22.14 -14.28 -4.05
C GLU A 34 23.04 -14.47 -2.81
N GLU A 35 23.53 -13.36 -2.25
CA GLU A 35 24.41 -13.33 -1.07
C GLU A 35 23.65 -13.46 0.26
N SER A 36 22.31 -13.35 0.27
CA SER A 36 21.52 -13.58 1.46
C SER A 36 21.30 -15.08 1.67
N ASP A 37 21.49 -15.53 2.91
CA ASP A 37 21.07 -16.86 3.34
C ASP A 37 19.56 -16.98 3.53
N LEU A 38 18.80 -15.89 3.37
CA LEU A 38 17.35 -15.88 3.46
C LEU A 38 16.71 -16.21 2.10
N GLU A 39 15.54 -16.83 2.11
CA GLU A 39 14.73 -17.08 0.93
C GLU A 39 13.26 -16.79 1.21
N ILE A 40 12.60 -16.08 0.29
CA ILE A 40 11.16 -15.88 0.28
C ILE A 40 10.58 -16.40 -1.04
N LYS A 41 9.53 -17.21 -0.97
CA LYS A 41 8.87 -17.78 -2.14
C LYS A 41 7.35 -17.65 -2.05
N PRO A 42 6.67 -17.19 -3.09
CA PRO A 42 5.21 -17.15 -3.12
C PRO A 42 4.61 -18.56 -3.04
N VAL A 43 3.39 -18.65 -2.52
CA VAL A 43 2.68 -19.92 -2.32
C VAL A 43 1.29 -19.86 -2.96
N GLY A 44 0.92 -20.93 -3.66
CA GLY A 44 -0.39 -21.05 -4.29
C GLY A 44 -0.57 -20.04 -5.43
N GLU A 45 -1.71 -19.35 -5.43
CA GLU A 45 -2.06 -18.39 -6.50
C GLU A 45 -1.43 -17.00 -6.31
N ALA A 46 -0.75 -16.75 -5.17
CA ALA A 46 -0.16 -15.45 -4.87
C ALA A 46 0.82 -15.00 -5.96
N ASP A 47 1.60 -15.94 -6.50
CA ASP A 47 2.58 -15.71 -7.57
C ASP A 47 1.90 -15.14 -8.83
N ALA A 48 1.00 -15.92 -9.43
CA ALA A 48 0.29 -15.52 -10.65
C ALA A 48 -0.55 -14.24 -10.47
N GLN A 49 -1.13 -14.03 -9.29
CA GLN A 49 -1.91 -12.82 -9.01
C GLN A 49 -1.02 -11.57 -8.96
N LEU A 50 0.12 -11.63 -8.27
CA LEU A 50 1.04 -10.51 -8.13
C LEU A 50 1.85 -10.28 -9.41
N GLU A 51 2.27 -11.32 -10.13
CA GLU A 51 2.91 -11.18 -11.44
C GLU A 51 2.03 -10.43 -12.43
N LYS A 52 0.73 -10.73 -12.45
CA LYS A 52 -0.23 -9.99 -13.28
C LYS A 52 -0.27 -8.51 -12.89
N GLN A 53 -0.33 -8.21 -11.60
CA GLN A 53 -0.36 -6.83 -11.12
C GLN A 53 0.96 -6.09 -11.43
N VAL A 54 2.10 -6.77 -11.34
CA VAL A 54 3.40 -6.25 -11.77
C VAL A 54 3.40 -5.95 -13.27
N ALA A 55 2.86 -6.85 -14.11
CA ALA A 55 2.73 -6.60 -15.54
C ALA A 55 1.83 -5.39 -15.84
N ASP A 56 0.74 -5.24 -15.09
CA ASP A 56 -0.13 -4.05 -15.18
C ASP A 56 0.66 -2.78 -14.84
N LEU A 57 1.46 -2.76 -13.76
CA LEU A 57 2.34 -1.63 -13.40
C LEU A 57 3.38 -1.34 -14.50
N GLN A 58 4.01 -2.36 -15.06
CA GLN A 58 4.98 -2.22 -16.14
C GLN A 58 4.35 -1.71 -17.44
N SER A 59 3.07 -2.03 -17.69
CA SER A 59 2.35 -1.55 -18.88
C SER A 59 2.27 -0.02 -18.95
N ALA A 60 2.29 0.66 -17.79
CA ALA A 60 2.34 2.12 -17.70
C ALA A 60 3.58 2.74 -18.37
N PHE A 61 4.63 1.94 -18.59
CA PHE A 61 5.86 2.34 -19.25
C PHE A 61 5.93 1.99 -20.74
N SER A 62 4.96 1.21 -21.25
CA SER A 62 4.98 0.69 -22.62
C SER A 62 4.70 1.75 -23.71
N SER A 63 4.16 2.91 -23.34
CA SER A 63 3.94 4.00 -24.30
C SER A 63 5.23 4.80 -24.53
N GLY A 64 5.51 5.15 -25.79
CA GLY A 64 6.62 6.05 -26.15
C GLY A 64 6.37 7.53 -25.80
N THR A 65 5.35 7.85 -24.99
CA THR A 65 4.93 9.23 -24.71
C THR A 65 5.12 9.58 -23.23
N GLN A 66 5.35 10.85 -22.93
CA GLN A 66 5.33 11.41 -21.56
C GLN A 66 3.91 11.86 -21.15
N MET A 67 2.86 11.35 -21.79
CA MET A 67 1.50 11.83 -21.52
C MET A 67 1.08 11.51 -20.08
N PRO A 68 0.33 12.42 -19.44
CA PRO A 68 -0.15 12.21 -18.07
C PRO A 68 -0.94 10.91 -17.92
N LEU A 69 -0.57 10.09 -16.94
CA LEU A 69 -1.37 8.94 -16.53
C LEU A 69 -2.45 9.42 -15.55
N ASN A 70 -3.72 9.20 -15.91
CA ASN A 70 -4.89 9.59 -15.11
C ASN A 70 -4.94 8.98 -13.70
N ASN A 71 -4.07 7.99 -13.43
CA ASN A 71 -3.69 7.49 -12.10
C ASN A 71 -2.37 6.69 -12.24
N ALA A 72 -1.44 6.84 -11.29
CA ALA A 72 -0.28 5.93 -11.19
C ALA A 72 -0.67 4.52 -10.69
N ASP A 73 -1.87 4.36 -10.13
CA ASP A 73 -2.48 3.04 -9.89
C ASP A 73 -3.19 2.58 -11.17
N VAL A 74 -2.44 1.93 -12.05
CA VAL A 74 -2.99 1.12 -13.15
C VAL A 74 -3.59 -0.19 -12.66
N VAL A 75 -3.34 -0.55 -11.40
CA VAL A 75 -3.89 -1.73 -10.73
C VAL A 75 -5.31 -1.44 -10.24
N PRO A 76 -6.31 -2.28 -10.58
CA PRO A 76 -7.67 -2.11 -10.09
C PRO A 76 -7.73 -2.22 -8.56
N ALA A 77 -8.72 -1.57 -7.96
CA ALA A 77 -8.97 -1.73 -6.53
C ALA A 77 -9.30 -3.19 -6.20
N THR A 78 -8.79 -3.68 -5.07
CA THR A 78 -9.14 -4.99 -4.52
C THR A 78 -10.64 -5.07 -4.26
N THR A 79 -11.34 -5.97 -4.95
CA THR A 79 -12.78 -6.23 -4.78
C THR A 79 -13.02 -7.70 -4.47
N ILE A 80 -13.87 -7.99 -3.48
CA ILE A 80 -14.28 -9.36 -3.16
C ILE A 80 -15.63 -9.62 -3.81
N VAL A 81 -15.67 -10.57 -4.74
CA VAL A 81 -16.91 -10.96 -5.43
C VAL A 81 -17.65 -11.96 -4.54
N GLY A 82 -18.64 -11.49 -3.77
CA GLY A 82 -19.32 -12.40 -2.85
C GLY A 82 -20.31 -11.82 -1.86
N GLU A 83 -21.06 -10.76 -2.19
CA GLU A 83 -22.38 -10.50 -1.59
C GLU A 83 -23.15 -9.64 -2.60
N LYS A 84 -24.42 -9.97 -2.85
CA LYS A 84 -25.28 -9.14 -3.70
C LYS A 84 -25.46 -7.78 -3.02
N SER A 85 -24.61 -6.81 -3.32
CA SER A 85 -24.97 -5.40 -3.14
C SER A 85 -26.05 -5.05 -4.17
N ILE A 86 -27.30 -5.21 -3.76
CA ILE A 86 -28.44 -4.59 -4.41
C ILE A 86 -28.31 -3.09 -4.17
N THR A 87 -27.59 -2.39 -5.04
CA THR A 87 -28.02 -1.16 -5.74
C THR A 87 -26.82 -0.57 -6.47
N LYS A 88 -26.95 -0.45 -7.79
CA LYS A 88 -26.09 0.36 -8.63
C LYS A 88 -26.18 1.81 -8.15
N ILE A 89 -25.04 2.44 -7.90
CA ILE A 89 -24.91 3.88 -8.10
C ILE A 89 -24.15 4.01 -9.41
N ASP A 90 -24.88 4.30 -10.48
CA ASP A 90 -24.30 4.73 -11.74
C ASP A 90 -23.54 6.06 -11.50
N TYR A 91 -22.23 6.05 -11.72
CA TYR A 91 -21.46 7.28 -11.81
C TYR A 91 -21.77 7.97 -13.15
N ASP A 92 -22.89 8.68 -13.20
CA ASP A 92 -23.24 9.52 -14.32
C ASP A 92 -22.66 10.93 -14.09
N TYR A 93 -21.39 11.11 -14.49
CA TYR A 93 -20.79 12.45 -14.58
C TYR A 93 -21.37 13.17 -15.80
N ASN A 94 -22.54 13.76 -15.64
CA ASN A 94 -23.09 14.70 -16.60
C ASN A 94 -22.29 16.01 -16.59
N PHE A 95 -21.38 16.16 -17.56
CA PHE A 95 -20.79 17.44 -17.95
C PHE A 95 -21.41 17.88 -19.28
N ALA A 96 -22.36 18.81 -19.23
CA ALA A 96 -22.63 19.71 -20.37
C ALA A 96 -23.18 21.05 -19.86
N ARG A 97 -22.42 22.11 -20.17
CA ARG A 97 -22.69 23.52 -19.88
C ARG A 97 -23.98 24.01 -20.57
N LYS A 98 -24.64 24.97 -19.94
CA LYS A 98 -25.58 25.92 -20.56
C LYS A 98 -24.88 26.74 -21.66
N ASN A 99 -25.50 26.94 -22.82
CA ASN A 99 -26.05 28.26 -23.18
C ASN A 99 -26.80 28.30 -24.54
N ASN A 100 -27.69 29.30 -24.58
CA ASN A 100 -28.71 29.72 -25.55
C ASN A 100 -28.43 29.70 -27.07
N LYS A 101 -29.54 29.44 -27.79
CA LYS A 101 -30.07 30.08 -29.02
C LYS A 101 -29.08 30.48 -30.13
N TYR A 102 -29.18 29.84 -31.29
CA TYR A 102 -29.55 30.47 -32.57
C TYR A 102 -30.03 29.38 -33.57
N ARG A 103 -30.94 29.76 -34.46
CA ARG A 103 -31.70 28.92 -35.40
C ARG A 103 -31.03 28.87 -36.79
N ASN A 104 -31.19 27.72 -37.44
CA ASN A 104 -31.24 27.42 -38.89
C ASN A 104 -30.00 27.62 -39.79
N GLY A 105 -29.70 26.58 -40.59
CA GLY A 105 -28.93 26.70 -41.83
C GLY A 105 -28.34 25.37 -42.32
N SER A 106 -28.89 24.82 -43.40
CA SER A 106 -28.51 23.59 -44.12
C SER A 106 -27.09 23.58 -44.73
N SER A 107 -26.46 22.40 -44.87
CA SER A 107 -26.03 21.79 -46.15
C SER A 107 -25.07 20.59 -45.94
N LYS A 108 -25.10 19.66 -46.89
CA LYS A 108 -24.44 18.35 -46.93
C LYS A 108 -23.00 18.43 -47.46
N ASN A 109 -22.11 17.55 -46.98
CA ASN A 109 -21.37 16.53 -47.75
C ASN A 109 -20.03 16.10 -47.10
N GLY A 110 -19.86 14.78 -46.92
CA GLY A 110 -18.61 14.04 -47.17
C GLY A 110 -17.62 13.81 -46.02
N LEU A 111 -17.66 12.63 -45.39
CA LEU A 111 -16.51 11.76 -45.07
C LEU A 111 -17.03 10.39 -44.55
N PRO A 112 -16.33 9.26 -44.76
CA PRO A 112 -16.88 7.92 -44.59
C PRO A 112 -17.06 7.49 -43.12
N ASP A 113 -18.02 6.58 -42.94
CA ASP A 113 -18.62 6.11 -41.70
C ASP A 113 -17.62 5.49 -40.69
N LEU A 114 -17.36 6.21 -39.60
CA LEU A 114 -16.54 5.81 -38.44
C LEU A 114 -17.05 4.54 -37.71
N LYS A 115 -18.20 3.99 -38.11
CA LYS A 115 -18.74 2.75 -37.52
C LYS A 115 -18.02 1.48 -37.96
N GLN A 116 -17.21 1.51 -39.02
CA GLN A 116 -16.46 0.31 -39.47
C GLN A 116 -15.10 0.14 -38.78
N LEU A 117 -14.59 1.16 -38.08
CA LEU A 117 -13.31 1.07 -37.35
C LEU A 117 -13.43 0.50 -35.91
N PHE A 118 -14.64 0.28 -35.40
CA PHE A 118 -14.87 -0.24 -34.04
C PHE A 118 -15.18 -1.75 -33.97
N ASN A 119 -15.13 -2.49 -35.08
CA ASN A 119 -15.46 -3.93 -35.12
C ASN A 119 -14.25 -4.88 -35.25
N LEU A 120 -13.03 -4.43 -34.97
CA LEU A 120 -11.86 -5.30 -34.83
C LEU A 120 -11.36 -5.27 -33.37
N GLY A 121 -11.97 -6.10 -32.54
CA GLY A 121 -11.59 -6.27 -31.13
C GLY A 121 -12.33 -7.45 -30.52
N GLN A 122 -11.64 -8.59 -30.45
CA GLN A 122 -12.19 -9.93 -30.27
C GLN A 122 -12.84 -10.16 -28.90
N LYS A 123 -13.77 -11.12 -28.90
CA LYS A 123 -14.37 -11.77 -27.72
C LYS A 123 -13.29 -12.31 -26.77
N ASN A 124 -12.89 -11.54 -25.77
CA ASN A 124 -12.20 -12.08 -24.59
C ASN A 124 -13.23 -12.36 -23.50
N LYS A 125 -13.48 -13.65 -23.24
CA LYS A 125 -14.22 -14.13 -22.07
C LYS A 125 -13.57 -13.50 -20.83
N LYS A 126 -14.38 -12.84 -20.01
CA LYS A 126 -13.97 -12.31 -18.70
C LYS A 126 -13.27 -13.42 -17.90
N PRO A 127 -12.06 -13.21 -17.36
CA PRO A 127 -11.44 -14.20 -16.49
C PRO A 127 -12.30 -14.35 -15.24
N LYS A 128 -12.68 -15.60 -14.94
CA LYS A 128 -13.29 -16.01 -13.67
C LYS A 128 -12.22 -15.83 -12.60
N VAL A 129 -12.33 -14.79 -11.77
CA VAL A 129 -11.50 -14.61 -10.58
C VAL A 129 -12.03 -15.57 -9.51
N ILE A 130 -11.14 -16.42 -9.00
CA ILE A 130 -11.44 -17.48 -8.03
C ILE A 130 -11.53 -16.84 -6.63
N LEU A 131 -12.59 -17.20 -5.89
CA LEU A 131 -12.78 -16.79 -4.49
C LEU A 131 -11.55 -17.19 -3.65
N GLY A 132 -11.16 -16.32 -2.73
CA GLY A 132 -10.46 -16.78 -1.52
C GLY A 132 -11.27 -17.90 -0.89
N LYS A 133 -10.67 -19.09 -0.76
CA LYS A 133 -11.31 -20.22 -0.06
C LYS A 133 -11.72 -19.72 1.33
N ASN A 134 -13.04 -19.68 1.59
CA ASN A 134 -13.71 -19.45 2.88
C ASN A 134 -14.19 -18.02 3.22
N GLY A 135 -14.95 -17.34 2.34
CA GLY A 135 -15.75 -16.17 2.76
C GLY A 135 -14.94 -15.06 3.43
N SER A 136 -13.65 -14.94 3.10
CA SER A 136 -12.75 -13.95 3.68
C SER A 136 -13.08 -12.57 3.12
N THR A 137 -13.03 -11.56 3.98
CA THR A 137 -13.23 -10.13 3.65
C THR A 137 -11.93 -9.45 3.22
N ASP A 138 -10.87 -10.22 3.00
CA ASP A 138 -9.54 -9.81 2.54
C ASP A 138 -8.97 -10.78 1.48
N ILE A 139 -7.97 -10.30 0.73
CA ILE A 139 -7.12 -11.15 -0.13
C ILE A 139 -5.81 -11.41 0.61
N GLY A 140 -5.50 -12.68 0.89
CA GLY A 140 -4.25 -13.09 1.54
C GLY A 140 -3.21 -13.57 0.54
N TYR A 141 -2.09 -12.86 0.44
CA TYR A 141 -0.90 -13.27 -0.32
C TYR A 141 0.08 -13.99 0.61
N ARG A 142 0.40 -15.24 0.28
CA ARG A 142 1.18 -16.14 1.15
C ARG A 142 2.59 -16.35 0.61
N PHE A 143 3.57 -16.23 1.49
CA PHE A 143 4.98 -16.39 1.16
C PHE A 143 5.67 -17.28 2.17
N ASN A 144 6.32 -18.34 1.69
CA ASN A 144 7.19 -19.16 2.51
C ASN A 144 8.50 -18.41 2.75
N LEU A 145 8.87 -18.26 4.02
CA LEU A 145 10.13 -17.68 4.48
C LEU A 145 10.99 -18.77 5.11
N GLY A 146 12.26 -18.83 4.73
CA GLY A 146 13.20 -19.79 5.27
C GLY A 146 14.65 -19.44 4.95
N GLN A 147 15.56 -20.35 5.31
CA GLN A 147 16.93 -20.28 4.82
C GLN A 147 16.98 -20.81 3.37
N LYS A 148 17.82 -20.18 2.54
CA LYS A 148 18.08 -20.58 1.16
C LYS A 148 18.41 -22.06 1.05
N ASN A 149 17.80 -22.72 0.06
CA ASN A 149 17.94 -24.16 -0.20
C ASN A 149 17.53 -25.08 0.96
N LYS A 150 16.82 -24.59 1.99
CA LYS A 150 16.26 -25.40 3.08
C LYS A 150 14.74 -25.36 3.07
N LYS A 151 14.12 -26.21 3.90
CA LYS A 151 12.67 -26.17 4.09
C LYS A 151 12.29 -24.82 4.73
N PRO A 152 11.20 -24.20 4.26
CA PRO A 152 10.69 -22.98 4.87
C PRO A 152 10.29 -23.22 6.33
N LYS A 153 10.38 -22.16 7.13
CA LYS A 153 10.14 -22.19 8.58
C LYS A 153 8.83 -21.49 8.94
N VAL A 154 8.58 -20.37 8.30
CA VAL A 154 7.44 -19.48 8.56
C VAL A 154 6.74 -19.18 7.25
N GLN A 155 5.43 -18.96 7.31
CA GLN A 155 4.69 -18.41 6.18
C GLN A 155 4.24 -16.98 6.50
N LEU A 156 4.74 -16.00 5.76
CA LEU A 156 4.24 -14.63 5.82
C LEU A 156 2.92 -14.56 5.05
N VAL A 157 1.92 -13.89 5.63
CA VAL A 157 0.59 -13.72 5.04
C VAL A 157 0.27 -12.23 5.02
N LEU A 158 0.48 -11.61 3.85
CA LEU A 158 0.14 -10.22 3.58
C LEU A 158 -1.35 -10.15 3.20
N ARG A 159 -2.16 -9.53 4.06
CA ARG A 159 -3.61 -9.43 3.90
C ARG A 159 -4.01 -8.06 3.37
N ASP A 160 -4.41 -8.00 2.10
CA ASP A 160 -4.91 -6.78 1.45
C ASP A 160 -6.41 -6.62 1.73
N TYR A 161 -6.75 -5.65 2.58
CA TYR A 161 -8.13 -5.39 2.95
C TYR A 161 -8.81 -4.43 1.95
N PRO A 162 -10.00 -4.74 1.41
CA PRO A 162 -10.73 -3.86 0.50
C PRO A 162 -10.99 -2.50 1.14
N GLY A 163 -10.45 -1.44 0.54
CA GLY A 163 -10.37 -0.14 1.19
C GLY A 163 -11.72 0.56 1.33
N GLU A 164 -12.64 0.24 0.43
CA GLU A 164 -14.03 0.70 0.44
C GLU A 164 -14.84 0.09 1.58
N GLN A 165 -14.42 -1.05 2.13
CA GLN A 165 -15.15 -1.77 3.17
C GLN A 165 -14.64 -1.47 4.58
N ILE A 166 -13.60 -0.65 4.74
CA ILE A 166 -12.95 -0.45 6.04
C ILE A 166 -13.92 0.10 7.09
N LEU A 167 -14.78 1.05 6.70
CA LEU A 167 -15.76 1.64 7.61
C LEU A 167 -17.00 0.73 7.76
N ASP A 168 -17.47 0.18 6.65
CA ASP A 168 -18.67 -0.65 6.60
C ASP A 168 -18.50 -1.96 7.38
N ASN A 169 -17.30 -2.52 7.39
CA ASN A 169 -16.94 -3.77 8.07
C ASN A 169 -15.98 -3.52 9.26
N SER A 170 -16.13 -2.39 9.94
CA SER A 170 -15.22 -1.95 11.03
C SER A 170 -14.97 -3.02 12.10
N LYS A 171 -15.95 -3.84 12.48
CA LYS A 171 -15.77 -4.94 13.45
C LYS A 171 -14.75 -5.98 12.98
N GLU A 172 -14.81 -6.37 11.72
CA GLU A 172 -13.87 -7.34 11.15
C GLU A 172 -12.49 -6.71 10.99
N VAL A 173 -12.41 -5.45 10.56
CA VAL A 173 -11.14 -4.70 10.51
C VAL A 173 -10.49 -4.61 11.90
N ILE A 174 -11.28 -4.29 12.93
CA ILE A 174 -10.83 -4.23 14.33
C ILE A 174 -10.29 -5.60 14.76
N TYR A 175 -11.02 -6.69 14.46
CA TYR A 175 -10.57 -8.05 14.74
C TYR A 175 -9.22 -8.35 14.06
N ARG A 176 -9.09 -8.04 12.76
CA ARG A 176 -7.84 -8.26 12.01
C ARG A 176 -6.66 -7.48 12.57
N ILE A 177 -6.85 -6.21 12.88
CA ILE A 177 -5.81 -5.36 13.50
C ILE A 177 -5.40 -5.93 14.86
N ARG A 178 -6.36 -6.38 15.66
CA ARG A 178 -6.10 -6.95 17.00
C ARG A 178 -5.31 -8.26 16.91
N GLU A 179 -5.65 -9.14 15.97
CA GLU A 179 -5.00 -10.45 15.81
C GLU A 179 -3.60 -10.35 15.17
N CYS A 180 -3.36 -9.36 14.31
CA CYS A 180 -2.06 -9.22 13.66
C CYS A 180 -1.03 -8.58 14.59
N ALA A 181 0.22 -9.03 14.52
CA ALA A 181 1.32 -8.37 15.23
C ALA A 181 1.81 -7.12 14.48
N VAL A 182 1.57 -7.06 13.16
CA VAL A 182 1.95 -5.94 12.30
C VAL A 182 0.76 -5.43 11.50
N THR A 183 0.59 -4.11 11.48
CA THR A 183 -0.34 -3.41 10.59
C THR A 183 0.42 -2.41 9.72
N MET A 184 0.29 -2.54 8.40
CA MET A 184 0.79 -1.57 7.42
C MET A 184 -0.35 -0.62 7.03
N ILE A 185 -0.15 0.69 7.19
CA ILE A 185 -1.09 1.72 6.76
C ILE A 185 -0.50 2.39 5.52
N THR A 186 -1.10 2.11 4.36
CA THR A 186 -0.71 2.73 3.10
C THR A 186 -1.21 4.17 3.07
N ILE A 187 -0.31 5.10 2.79
CA ILE A 187 -0.60 6.54 2.70
C ILE A 187 -0.49 6.95 1.24
N ASP A 188 -1.60 7.41 0.66
CA ASP A 188 -1.65 8.06 -0.64
C ASP A 188 -0.90 9.40 -0.54
N THR A 189 0.38 9.40 -0.91
CA THR A 189 1.26 10.56 -0.74
C THR A 189 0.78 11.79 -1.53
N PRO A 190 0.33 11.67 -2.79
CA PRO A 190 -0.29 12.79 -3.48
C PRO A 190 -1.45 13.41 -2.69
N ALA A 191 -2.37 12.60 -2.16
CA ALA A 191 -3.49 13.13 -1.36
C ALA A 191 -3.03 13.86 -0.07
N LEU A 192 -1.89 13.46 0.51
CA LEU A 192 -1.30 14.11 1.67
C LEU A 192 -0.55 15.42 1.33
N MET A 193 0.12 15.44 0.17
CA MET A 193 1.15 16.41 -0.16
C MET A 193 0.73 17.49 -1.17
N VAL A 194 -0.42 17.35 -1.84
CA VAL A 194 -0.86 18.30 -2.87
C VAL A 194 -0.79 19.75 -2.39
N GLU A 195 -0.08 20.56 -3.16
CA GLU A 195 0.09 21.99 -2.96
C GLU A 195 -1.11 22.73 -3.56
N GLY A 196 -1.83 23.50 -2.74
CA GLY A 196 -3.05 24.23 -3.11
C GLY A 196 -3.57 25.00 -1.90
N GLU A 197 -4.78 25.59 -1.98
CA GLU A 197 -5.42 26.15 -0.79
C GLU A 197 -5.43 25.09 0.33
N ARG A 198 -4.87 25.45 1.50
CA ARG A 198 -4.65 24.50 2.60
C ARG A 198 -5.91 23.68 2.91
N SER A 199 -7.08 24.31 2.84
CA SER A 199 -8.39 23.68 3.03
C SER A 199 -8.65 22.51 2.07
N LEU A 200 -8.42 22.69 0.77
CA LEU A 200 -8.65 21.67 -0.24
C LEU A 200 -7.60 20.54 -0.16
N SER A 201 -6.32 20.88 0.06
CA SER A 201 -5.27 19.85 0.24
C SER A 201 -5.59 18.93 1.42
N TRP A 202 -6.13 19.50 2.51
CA TRP A 202 -6.47 18.76 3.70
C TRP A 202 -7.73 17.93 3.53
N ALA A 203 -8.67 18.36 2.69
CA ALA A 203 -9.85 17.58 2.36
C ALA A 203 -9.50 16.26 1.65
N PHE A 204 -8.55 16.27 0.70
CA PHE A 204 -8.09 15.05 0.06
C PHE A 204 -7.41 14.09 1.04
N HIS A 205 -6.56 14.59 1.93
CA HIS A 205 -5.98 13.77 2.99
C HIS A 205 -7.05 13.13 3.87
N LYS A 206 -8.03 13.92 4.33
CA LYS A 206 -9.13 13.41 5.16
C LYS A 206 -9.92 12.30 4.49
N ASP A 207 -10.31 12.49 3.24
CA ASP A 207 -11.09 11.50 2.48
C ASP A 207 -10.27 10.24 2.16
N ARG A 208 -9.06 10.42 1.61
CA ARG A 208 -8.26 9.34 1.02
C ARG A 208 -7.45 8.56 2.05
N ASN A 209 -6.96 9.23 3.09
CA ASN A 209 -5.95 8.68 4.00
C ASN A 209 -6.50 8.44 5.41
N LEU A 210 -7.42 9.30 5.90
CA LEU A 210 -8.04 9.15 7.22
C LEU A 210 -9.44 8.51 7.20
N LEU A 211 -10.04 8.39 6.00
CA LEU A 211 -11.39 7.87 5.79
C LEU A 211 -12.47 8.70 6.52
N GLU A 212 -12.23 10.01 6.70
CA GLU A 212 -13.17 10.92 7.36
C GLU A 212 -14.20 11.43 6.34
N LYS A 213 -15.43 10.91 6.40
CA LYS A 213 -16.57 11.37 5.58
C LYS A 213 -17.71 11.88 6.45
N GLY A 214 -17.92 13.20 6.48
CA GLY A 214 -19.03 13.83 7.21
C GLY A 214 -18.82 13.92 8.73
N LYS A 215 -19.88 14.31 9.47
CA LYS A 215 -19.80 14.61 10.92
C LYS A 215 -19.77 13.38 11.85
N ASN A 216 -20.09 12.18 11.37
CA ASN A 216 -20.31 10.98 12.20
C ASN A 216 -19.60 9.70 11.71
N SER A 217 -18.51 9.79 10.92
CA SER A 217 -17.78 8.60 10.48
C SER A 217 -16.84 8.08 11.56
N SER A 218 -16.88 6.77 11.86
CA SER A 218 -15.81 6.08 12.57
C SER A 218 -14.48 6.40 11.90
N SER A 219 -13.56 7.03 12.61
CA SER A 219 -12.25 7.38 12.07
C SER A 219 -11.29 6.20 12.16
N MET A 220 -10.20 6.24 11.39
CA MET A 220 -9.09 5.29 11.55
C MET A 220 -8.62 5.25 13.02
N GLN A 221 -8.60 6.39 13.71
CA GLN A 221 -8.30 6.46 15.14
C GLN A 221 -9.28 5.64 15.99
N ALA A 222 -10.59 5.73 15.75
CA ALA A 222 -11.58 4.95 16.50
C ALA A 222 -11.42 3.44 16.29
N ILE A 223 -11.09 3.02 15.07
CA ILE A 223 -10.77 1.62 14.74
C ILE A 223 -9.58 1.13 15.57
N PHE A 224 -8.47 1.88 15.57
CA PHE A 224 -7.27 1.50 16.33
C PHE A 224 -7.49 1.58 17.84
N GLN A 225 -8.23 2.56 18.33
CA GLN A 225 -8.54 2.70 19.75
C GLN A 225 -9.30 1.48 20.26
N GLU A 226 -10.29 0.99 19.50
CA GLU A 226 -10.99 -0.22 19.89
C GLU A 226 -10.11 -1.47 19.69
N ALA A 227 -9.38 -1.60 18.58
CA ALA A 227 -8.53 -2.75 18.32
C ALA A 227 -7.45 -2.95 19.39
N TYR A 228 -6.84 -1.86 19.87
CA TYR A 228 -5.75 -1.87 20.85
C TYR A 228 -6.22 -1.60 22.29
N LYS A 229 -7.53 -1.57 22.55
CA LYS A 229 -8.04 -1.46 23.92
C LYS A 229 -7.55 -2.63 24.77
N GLY A 230 -6.91 -2.34 25.90
CA GLY A 230 -6.37 -3.37 26.79
C GLY A 230 -5.27 -4.22 26.14
N LEU A 231 -4.50 -3.64 25.22
CA LEU A 231 -3.43 -4.31 24.49
C LEU A 231 -2.38 -4.89 25.44
N LYS A 232 -2.21 -6.22 25.41
CA LYS A 232 -1.17 -6.94 26.17
C LYS A 232 0.05 -7.28 25.33
N GLU A 233 -0.15 -7.41 24.02
CA GLU A 233 0.88 -7.83 23.08
C GLU A 233 1.56 -6.62 22.46
N LYS A 234 2.83 -6.77 22.11
CA LYS A 234 3.55 -5.76 21.36
C LYS A 234 3.05 -5.76 19.91
N LYS A 235 2.89 -4.58 19.33
CA LYS A 235 2.44 -4.37 17.95
C LYS A 235 3.40 -3.46 17.19
N LEU A 236 3.50 -3.67 15.89
CA LEU A 236 4.19 -2.78 14.96
C LEU A 236 3.19 -2.15 14.00
N VAL A 237 3.20 -0.82 13.92
CA VAL A 237 2.48 -0.07 12.90
C VAL A 237 3.49 0.54 11.92
N ILE A 238 3.33 0.24 10.64
CA ILE A 238 4.19 0.75 9.57
C ILE A 238 3.36 1.74 8.75
N LEU A 239 3.69 3.02 8.81
CA LEU A 239 3.18 4.03 7.90
C LEU A 239 3.96 3.93 6.59
N VAL A 240 3.27 3.62 5.50
CA VAL A 240 3.88 3.37 4.18
C VAL A 240 3.40 4.43 3.19
N PRO A 241 4.06 5.59 3.11
CA PRO A 241 3.88 6.52 2.00
C PRO A 241 4.17 5.84 0.67
N VAL A 242 3.17 5.79 -0.21
CA VAL A 242 3.30 5.25 -1.57
C VAL A 242 3.12 6.35 -2.60
N LYS A 243 3.58 6.13 -3.84
CA LYS A 243 3.59 7.16 -4.89
C LYS A 243 4.36 8.42 -4.46
N CYS A 244 5.40 8.24 -3.64
CA CYS A 244 6.14 9.31 -2.98
C CYS A 244 7.38 9.77 -3.76
N GLU A 245 7.58 9.31 -5.00
CA GLU A 245 8.77 9.52 -5.83
C GLU A 245 9.16 11.00 -5.96
N LYS A 246 8.17 11.90 -6.00
CA LYS A 246 8.40 13.36 -6.06
C LYS A 246 9.03 13.91 -4.78
N TRP A 247 8.64 13.38 -3.62
CA TRP A 247 9.02 13.90 -2.30
C TRP A 247 10.21 13.16 -1.69
N MET A 248 10.64 12.04 -2.27
CA MET A 248 11.83 11.29 -1.84
C MET A 248 13.11 11.66 -2.60
N LYS A 249 13.05 12.66 -3.49
CA LYS A 249 14.18 13.07 -4.36
C LYS A 249 15.39 13.67 -3.62
N ASP A 250 15.15 14.31 -2.47
CA ASP A 250 16.17 15.00 -1.67
C ASP A 250 15.74 15.08 -0.20
N ALA A 251 16.69 15.46 0.68
CA ALA A 251 16.48 15.49 2.13
C ALA A 251 15.39 16.48 2.56
N ALA A 252 15.36 17.67 1.97
CA ALA A 252 14.40 18.70 2.32
C ALA A 252 12.97 18.26 1.99
N SER A 253 12.76 17.71 0.80
CA SER A 253 11.46 17.19 0.34
C SER A 253 11.00 16.00 1.19
N ALA A 254 11.92 15.13 1.58
CA ALA A 254 11.60 13.96 2.40
C ALA A 254 11.26 14.35 3.84
N ASN A 255 11.93 15.36 4.39
CA ASN A 255 11.59 15.93 5.69
C ASN A 255 10.21 16.60 5.64
N GLN A 256 9.89 17.32 4.56
CA GLN A 256 8.55 17.88 4.36
C GLN A 256 7.46 16.78 4.33
N LEU A 257 7.74 15.64 3.67
CA LEU A 257 6.86 14.48 3.71
C LEU A 257 6.67 13.95 5.13
N LEU A 258 7.76 13.78 5.89
CA LEU A 258 7.69 13.34 7.28
C LEU A 258 6.87 14.28 8.16
N ASP A 259 7.07 15.59 8.05
CA ASP A 259 6.33 16.59 8.82
C ASP A 259 4.83 16.55 8.48
N ARG A 260 4.49 16.36 7.20
CA ARG A 260 3.11 16.20 6.74
C ARG A 260 2.48 14.92 7.25
N ILE A 261 3.20 13.81 7.30
CA ILE A 261 2.70 12.55 7.91
C ILE A 261 2.45 12.75 9.39
N LYS A 262 3.42 13.31 10.14
CA LYS A 262 3.28 13.57 11.58
C LYS A 262 2.09 14.48 11.89
N THR A 263 1.89 15.52 11.07
CA THR A 263 0.76 16.44 11.21
C THR A 263 -0.57 15.78 10.83
N GLY A 264 -0.61 15.08 9.68
CA GLY A 264 -1.78 14.37 9.14
C GLY A 264 -2.33 13.30 10.07
N TYR A 265 -1.42 12.49 10.61
CA TYR A 265 -1.74 11.37 11.47
C TYR A 265 -1.62 11.69 12.96
N LYS A 266 -1.50 12.98 13.33
CA LYS A 266 -1.24 13.39 14.72
C LYS A 266 -2.19 12.72 15.72
N SER A 267 -3.49 12.70 15.43
CA SER A 267 -4.48 12.10 16.33
C SER A 267 -4.27 10.59 16.54
N LEU A 268 -3.84 9.88 15.51
CA LEU A 268 -3.52 8.45 15.59
C LEU A 268 -2.17 8.21 16.29
N LEU A 269 -1.17 9.06 16.02
CA LEU A 269 0.12 9.00 16.67
C LEU A 269 0.03 9.33 18.17
N ASP A 270 -0.75 10.34 18.55
CA ASP A 270 -1.04 10.69 19.94
C ASP A 270 -1.73 9.54 20.67
N LEU A 271 -2.65 8.82 20.01
CA LEU A 271 -3.27 7.61 20.56
C LEU A 271 -2.22 6.53 20.85
N PHE A 272 -1.33 6.24 19.89
CA PHE A 272 -0.27 5.25 20.09
C PHE A 272 0.78 5.67 21.12
N ALA A 273 0.97 6.97 21.31
CA ALA A 273 1.86 7.55 22.32
C ALA A 273 1.20 7.69 23.70
N SER A 274 -0.08 7.33 23.86
CA SER A 274 -0.75 7.37 25.15
C SER A 274 -0.12 6.41 26.16
N GLU A 275 -0.27 6.70 27.45
CA GLU A 275 0.26 5.85 28.54
C GLU A 275 -0.22 4.39 28.42
N GLU A 276 -1.42 4.14 27.89
CA GLU A 276 -1.96 2.79 27.68
C GLU A 276 -1.22 2.01 26.58
N MET A 277 -0.64 2.69 25.58
CA MET A 277 -0.14 2.05 24.35
C MET A 277 1.35 2.25 24.09
N GLN A 278 2.00 3.27 24.67
CA GLN A 278 3.36 3.68 24.34
C GLN A 278 4.41 2.57 24.51
N ASP A 279 4.22 1.69 25.51
CA ASP A 279 5.14 0.60 25.78
C ASP A 279 4.92 -0.62 24.87
N ASN A 280 3.77 -0.68 24.20
CA ASN A 280 3.33 -1.82 23.41
C ASN A 280 3.30 -1.56 21.90
N VAL A 281 3.38 -0.31 21.44
CA VAL A 281 3.23 0.02 20.02
C VAL A 281 4.49 0.69 19.47
N ALA A 282 5.14 0.02 18.51
CA ALA A 282 6.16 0.64 17.67
C ALA A 282 5.51 1.27 16.44
N VAL A 283 5.96 2.46 16.05
CA VAL A 283 5.49 3.14 14.85
C VAL A 283 6.69 3.56 14.00
N VAL A 284 6.71 3.15 12.75
CA VAL A 284 7.77 3.48 11.80
C VAL A 284 7.19 4.07 10.51
N VAL A 285 7.96 4.90 9.82
CA VAL A 285 7.66 5.40 8.48
C VAL A 285 8.64 4.79 7.49
N THR A 286 8.13 4.07 6.51
CA THR A 286 8.91 3.46 5.43
C THR A 286 8.33 3.87 4.08
N PRO A 287 8.78 5.00 3.49
CA PRO A 287 8.34 5.39 2.16
C PRO A 287 8.71 4.34 1.11
N VAL A 288 7.79 4.07 0.18
CA VAL A 288 7.98 3.14 -0.94
C VAL A 288 7.67 3.84 -2.24
N GLU A 289 8.68 3.91 -3.12
CA GLU A 289 8.52 4.37 -4.49
C GLU A 289 7.95 3.20 -5.31
N THR A 290 6.62 3.11 -5.40
CA THR A 290 5.91 1.99 -6.03
C THR A 290 6.13 1.88 -7.53
N MET A 291 6.50 2.98 -8.20
CA MET A 291 6.77 2.98 -9.65
C MET A 291 8.20 3.42 -9.96
N GLY A 292 8.80 4.23 -9.08
CA GLY A 292 10.17 4.76 -9.17
C GLY A 292 10.33 5.88 -10.21
N ASN A 293 10.19 5.52 -11.49
CA ASN A 293 10.38 6.46 -12.59
C ASN A 293 9.10 7.15 -13.08
N VAL A 294 7.98 6.97 -12.38
CA VAL A 294 6.74 7.74 -12.56
C VAL A 294 6.59 8.66 -11.36
N VAL A 295 6.49 9.97 -11.61
CA VAL A 295 6.42 11.00 -10.58
C VAL A 295 5.12 11.77 -10.68
N TYR A 296 4.60 12.22 -9.53
CA TYR A 296 3.47 13.16 -9.51
C TYR A 296 3.83 14.45 -10.26
N ALA A 297 2.94 14.88 -11.15
CA ALA A 297 3.07 16.11 -11.93
C ALA A 297 2.20 17.22 -11.31
N TYR A 298 0.87 17.08 -11.38
CA TYR A 298 -0.10 18.09 -10.96
C TYR A 298 -1.48 17.45 -10.67
N MET A 299 -2.42 18.25 -10.17
CA MET A 299 -3.83 17.87 -10.03
C MET A 299 -4.61 18.43 -11.22
N ASP A 300 -5.27 17.59 -12.01
CA ASP A 300 -5.96 18.04 -13.24
C ASP A 300 -7.15 18.95 -12.94
N LYS A 301 -7.88 18.64 -11.86
CA LYS A 301 -9.01 19.41 -11.37
C LYS A 301 -8.74 19.89 -9.95
N SER A 302 -8.98 21.17 -9.69
CA SER A 302 -8.75 21.76 -8.36
C SER A 302 -9.77 21.32 -7.31
N ASP A 303 -10.97 20.90 -7.74
CA ASP A 303 -12.11 20.56 -6.89
C ASP A 303 -12.29 19.05 -6.66
N SER A 304 -11.48 18.22 -7.31
CA SER A 304 -11.63 16.77 -7.28
C SER A 304 -10.28 16.06 -7.35
N TYR A 305 -10.18 14.94 -6.62
CA TYR A 305 -8.95 14.16 -6.55
C TYR A 305 -8.66 13.52 -7.92
N SER A 306 -7.71 14.11 -8.65
CA SER A 306 -7.36 13.80 -10.04
C SER A 306 -5.85 13.95 -10.28
N PRO A 307 -5.01 13.24 -9.50
CA PRO A 307 -3.56 13.37 -9.61
C PRO A 307 -3.08 12.84 -10.96
N GLN A 308 -2.25 13.62 -11.61
CA GLN A 308 -1.60 13.29 -12.87
C GLN A 308 -0.15 12.94 -12.62
N PHE A 309 0.33 11.91 -13.31
CA PHE A 309 1.69 11.42 -13.17
C PHE A 309 2.40 11.38 -14.51
N MET A 310 3.72 11.56 -14.49
CA MET A 310 4.55 11.53 -15.69
C MET A 310 5.80 10.68 -15.50
N LYS A 311 6.26 10.09 -16.60
CA LYS A 311 7.56 9.42 -16.63
C LYS A 311 8.68 10.44 -16.50
N ARG A 312 9.71 10.14 -15.71
CA ARG A 312 10.93 10.95 -15.60
C ARG A 312 11.66 11.10 -16.94
N GLY A 313 11.48 10.15 -17.86
CA GLY A 313 12.03 10.17 -19.22
C GLY A 313 11.25 9.27 -20.17
N ILE A 314 11.45 9.44 -21.48
CA ILE A 314 10.77 8.64 -22.51
C ILE A 314 11.12 7.15 -22.37
N ALA A 315 12.41 6.85 -22.18
CA ALA A 315 12.96 5.52 -21.99
C ALA A 315 12.95 5.03 -20.53
N ALA A 316 12.25 5.75 -19.64
CA ALA A 316 12.10 5.31 -18.25
C ALA A 316 11.42 3.93 -18.20
N GLN A 317 11.87 3.10 -17.26
CA GLN A 317 11.29 1.79 -17.00
C GLN A 317 10.77 1.71 -15.57
N PHE A 318 9.96 0.67 -15.31
CA PHE A 318 9.52 0.32 -13.97
C PHE A 318 10.74 -0.01 -13.10
N ASP A 319 10.94 0.77 -12.03
CA ASP A 319 12.12 0.67 -11.16
C ASP A 319 11.70 1.03 -9.72
N PRO A 320 10.82 0.23 -9.08
CA PRO A 320 10.33 0.57 -7.76
C PRO A 320 11.46 0.51 -6.72
N ARG A 321 11.44 1.39 -5.72
CA ARG A 321 12.51 1.53 -4.72
C ARG A 321 12.02 1.43 -3.29
N TYR A 322 12.92 0.96 -2.43
CA TYR A 322 12.73 0.81 -0.98
C TYR A 322 11.65 -0.19 -0.57
N CYS A 323 11.23 -1.06 -1.49
CA CYS A 323 10.18 -2.05 -1.25
C CYS A 323 10.58 -3.12 -0.22
N ASP A 324 11.87 -3.27 0.06
CA ASP A 324 12.39 -4.13 1.10
C ASP A 324 12.18 -3.60 2.52
N GLN A 325 12.07 -2.28 2.67
CA GLN A 325 12.10 -1.63 3.97
C GLN A 325 10.94 -2.06 4.89
N PRO A 326 9.67 -2.16 4.43
CA PRO A 326 8.62 -2.73 5.26
C PRO A 326 8.95 -4.15 5.77
N LEU A 327 9.47 -5.02 4.91
CA LEU A 327 9.83 -6.39 5.28
C LEU A 327 10.98 -6.43 6.29
N ARG A 328 11.99 -5.57 6.13
CA ARG A 328 13.10 -5.48 7.11
C ARG A 328 12.59 -5.13 8.50
N TYR A 329 11.72 -4.11 8.62
CA TYR A 329 11.13 -3.74 9.91
C TYR A 329 10.23 -4.82 10.49
N ILE A 330 9.46 -5.52 9.65
CA ILE A 330 8.67 -6.69 10.05
C ILE A 330 9.58 -7.75 10.67
N LEU A 331 10.62 -8.15 9.95
CA LEU A 331 11.53 -9.21 10.38
C LEU A 331 12.35 -8.83 11.60
N ARG A 332 12.77 -7.56 11.69
CA ARG A 332 13.45 -7.00 12.85
C ARG A 332 12.57 -7.09 14.10
N PHE A 333 11.32 -6.64 14.00
CA PHE A 333 10.33 -6.72 15.08
C PHE A 333 10.09 -8.17 15.51
N VAL A 334 9.89 -9.08 14.56
CA VAL A 334 9.67 -10.50 14.83
C VAL A 334 10.87 -11.14 15.55
N LEU A 335 12.09 -10.85 15.08
CA LEU A 335 13.32 -11.36 15.71
C LEU A 335 13.43 -10.87 17.16
N LYS A 336 13.19 -9.58 17.41
CA LYS A 336 13.21 -8.99 18.76
C LYS A 336 12.23 -9.70 19.70
N ARG A 337 11.02 -9.98 19.21
CA ARG A 337 9.99 -10.70 19.99
C ARG A 337 10.37 -12.14 20.29
N PHE A 338 10.97 -12.83 19.32
CA PHE A 338 11.52 -14.18 19.55
C PHE A 338 12.59 -14.19 20.63
N LEU A 339 13.53 -13.23 20.59
CA LEU A 339 14.64 -13.17 21.55
C LEU A 339 14.20 -12.83 22.97
N GLU A 340 13.15 -12.01 23.14
CA GLU A 340 12.68 -11.57 24.46
C GLU A 340 11.69 -12.53 25.11
N SER A 341 10.85 -13.21 24.32
CA SER A 341 9.88 -14.17 24.82
C SER A 341 9.82 -15.36 23.89
N PRO A 342 10.74 -16.33 24.04
CA PRO A 342 10.83 -17.46 23.14
C PRO A 342 9.52 -18.21 23.00
N GLY A 343 8.73 -18.40 24.07
CA GLY A 343 7.43 -19.11 24.10
C GLY A 343 6.80 -19.48 22.75
N PHE A 344 5.85 -18.67 22.26
CA PHE A 344 5.17 -18.89 20.98
C PHE A 344 6.10 -18.78 19.76
N TRP A 345 7.08 -17.87 19.80
CA TRP A 345 8.00 -17.65 18.68
C TRP A 345 9.01 -18.79 18.51
N PHE A 346 9.21 -19.63 19.52
CA PHE A 346 10.06 -20.81 19.48
C PHE A 346 9.48 -21.88 18.58
N GLU A 347 8.15 -21.92 18.43
CA GLU A 347 7.50 -22.75 17.42
C GLU A 347 7.87 -22.30 15.99
N TRP A 348 8.23 -21.02 15.81
CA TRP A 348 8.53 -20.44 14.51
C TRP A 348 9.99 -20.61 14.11
N PHE A 349 10.89 -20.32 15.05
CA PHE A 349 12.32 -20.26 14.78
C PHE A 349 13.10 -21.44 15.34
N GLY A 350 12.58 -22.09 16.39
CA GLY A 350 13.29 -23.13 17.14
C GLY A 350 14.69 -22.67 17.57
N ASN A 351 15.65 -23.60 17.55
CA ASN A 351 17.07 -23.32 17.79
C ASN A 351 17.87 -23.11 16.48
N ASP A 352 17.22 -22.67 15.40
CA ASP A 352 17.86 -22.52 14.08
C ASP A 352 18.66 -21.21 13.99
N LYS A 353 19.84 -21.20 14.64
CA LYS A 353 20.75 -20.04 14.64
C LYS A 353 21.08 -19.54 13.23
N PRO A 354 21.38 -20.38 12.24
CA PRO A 354 21.61 -19.91 10.86
C PRO A 354 20.43 -19.10 10.30
N PHE A 355 19.20 -19.58 10.48
CA PHE A 355 18.02 -18.86 10.01
C PHE A 355 17.83 -17.53 10.75
N LEU A 356 18.02 -17.52 12.08
CA LEU A 356 17.96 -16.30 12.89
C LEU A 356 19.02 -15.27 12.49
N ASN A 357 20.25 -15.72 12.22
CA ASN A 357 21.32 -14.87 11.73
C ASN A 357 20.98 -14.28 10.35
N ALA A 358 20.44 -15.09 9.43
CA ALA A 358 20.01 -14.60 8.12
C ALA A 358 18.91 -13.53 8.22
N ILE A 359 17.96 -13.71 9.16
CA ILE A 359 16.95 -12.69 9.48
C ILE A 359 17.61 -11.43 10.04
N ASP A 360 18.52 -11.56 11.01
CA ASP A 360 19.22 -10.44 11.63
C ASP A 360 20.03 -9.65 10.60
N ASP A 361 20.84 -10.34 9.79
CA ASP A 361 21.64 -9.74 8.71
C ASP A 361 20.75 -8.97 7.72
N PHE A 362 19.61 -9.53 7.32
CA PHE A 362 18.64 -8.84 6.48
C PHE A 362 18.00 -7.65 7.21
N ALA A 363 17.63 -7.79 8.48
CA ALA A 363 16.99 -6.75 9.26
C ALA A 363 17.91 -5.54 9.55
N ARG A 364 19.24 -5.75 9.63
CA ARG A 364 20.22 -4.65 9.79
C ARG A 364 20.15 -3.62 8.66
N GLY A 365 19.65 -3.97 7.48
CA GLY A 365 19.45 -3.01 6.38
C GLY A 365 18.29 -2.02 6.56
N CYS A 366 17.64 -1.97 7.73
CA CYS A 366 16.60 -0.99 8.03
C CYS A 366 17.14 0.44 7.89
N LYS A 367 16.58 1.19 6.95
CA LYS A 367 16.79 2.62 6.78
C LYS A 367 16.19 3.35 7.98
N SER A 368 16.93 4.29 8.57
CA SER A 368 16.69 4.94 9.86
C SER A 368 17.23 4.23 11.12
N ASP A 369 18.05 3.18 10.96
CA ASP A 369 18.82 2.65 12.09
C ASP A 369 19.86 3.69 12.56
N PRO A 370 19.74 4.25 13.79
CA PRO A 370 20.69 5.23 14.30
C PRO A 370 22.10 4.64 14.47
N SER A 371 22.22 3.34 14.70
CA SER A 371 23.50 2.65 14.91
C SER A 371 24.36 2.56 13.66
N LEU A 372 23.76 2.70 12.48
CA LEU A 372 24.48 2.72 11.21
C LEU A 372 24.97 4.11 10.82
N GLY A 373 24.56 5.17 11.52
CA GLY A 373 24.93 6.55 11.19
C GLY A 373 24.40 7.02 9.82
N ILE A 374 23.55 6.21 9.16
CA ILE A 374 22.97 6.53 7.85
C ILE A 374 21.66 7.28 8.09
N GLN A 375 21.70 8.61 8.02
CA GLN A 375 20.47 9.39 7.85
C GLN A 375 19.90 9.13 6.46
N THR A 376 18.92 8.25 6.37
CA THR A 376 18.14 8.05 5.16
C THR A 376 16.92 8.94 5.18
N ASN A 377 16.92 9.93 4.30
CA ASN A 377 15.82 10.86 4.04
C ASN A 377 14.46 10.15 4.01
N GLY A 378 13.48 10.61 4.79
CA GLY A 378 12.11 10.11 4.75
C GLY A 378 11.81 8.85 5.57
N PHE A 379 12.83 8.14 6.08
CA PHE A 379 12.65 6.98 6.96
C PHE A 379 12.80 7.39 8.42
N THR A 380 11.93 6.92 9.30
CA THR A 380 12.03 7.23 10.73
C THR A 380 11.30 6.22 11.61
N ILE A 381 11.86 5.95 12.78
CA ILE A 381 11.13 5.35 13.90
C ILE A 381 10.48 6.52 14.67
N ILE A 382 9.15 6.60 14.66
CA ILE A 382 8.41 7.65 15.37
C ILE A 382 8.40 7.36 16.87
N GLN A 383 8.15 6.10 17.26
CA GLN A 383 8.14 5.66 18.65
C GLN A 383 8.40 4.16 18.77
N GLY A 384 8.67 3.71 19.99
CA GLY A 384 8.78 2.28 20.30
C GLY A 384 10.03 1.63 19.71
N GLY A 385 11.13 2.37 19.53
CA GLY A 385 12.38 1.83 18.98
C GLY A 385 12.95 0.66 19.79
N GLN A 386 12.69 0.62 21.11
CA GLN A 386 13.03 -0.50 21.98
C GLN A 386 12.30 -1.81 21.65
N LEU A 387 11.22 -1.73 20.86
CA LEU A 387 10.44 -2.88 20.42
C LEU A 387 10.96 -3.47 19.10
N LEU A 388 11.97 -2.84 18.51
CA LEU A 388 12.62 -3.20 17.25
C LEU A 388 14.05 -3.70 17.48
#